data_AF-A0A820RNR8-F1
#
_entry.id   AF-A0A820RNR8-F1
#
_cell.length_a   1.000
_cell.length_b   1.000
_cell.length_c   1.000
_cell.angle_alpha   90.00
_cell.angle_beta   90.00
_cell.angle_gamma   90.00
#
_symmetry.space_group_name_H-M   'P 1'
#
loop_
_entity.id
_entity.type
_entity.pdbx_description
1 polymer ?
#
loop_
_entity_poly.entity_id
_entity_poly.type
_entity_poly.pdbx_seq_one_letter_code
_entity_poly.pdbx_strand_id
1 'polypeptide(L)'
;SGVVSFGWNTGCLNSAQESIKPWIIESYHHRTGITLSHYVLTFIWSTTIAIFAIGGAIGVFAASPVSRRYGRRGDLLRANLLGIIGANFMAVIKIYSFI
;
A
#
# COMPACT_ATOMS: atom_id res chain seq x y z
N SER A 1 9.50 5.40 -22.37
CA SER A 1 8.16 5.33 -21.73
C SER A 1 8.16 5.07 -20.22
N GLY A 2 9.31 4.96 -19.52
CA GLY A 2 9.32 4.67 -18.07
C GLY A 2 9.01 5.86 -17.15
N VAL A 3 9.25 7.09 -17.62
CA VAL A 3 9.01 8.33 -16.85
C VAL A 3 7.54 8.57 -16.49
N VAL A 4 6.60 8.14 -17.34
CA VAL A 4 5.16 8.28 -17.06
C VAL A 4 4.70 7.30 -15.98
N SER A 5 5.18 6.05 -16.01
CA SER A 5 4.88 5.07 -14.97
C SER A 5 5.48 5.45 -13.63
N PHE A 6 6.69 6.04 -13.62
CA PHE A 6 7.30 6.56 -12.40
C PHE A 6 6.52 7.76 -11.83
N GLY A 7 6.10 8.70 -12.69
CA GLY A 7 5.26 9.83 -12.29
C GLY A 7 3.91 9.40 -11.72
N TRP A 8 3.25 8.41 -12.33
CA TRP A 8 1.98 7.87 -11.82
C TRP A 8 2.11 7.21 -10.44
N ASN A 9 3.12 6.36 -10.24
CA ASN A 9 3.37 5.73 -8.94
C ASN A 9 3.71 6.75 -7.85
N THR A 10 4.46 7.80 -8.19
CA THR A 10 4.81 8.89 -7.27
C THR A 10 3.57 9.72 -6.91
N GLY A 11 2.70 10.00 -7.87
CA GLY A 11 1.41 10.69 -7.64
C GLY A 11 0.48 9.88 -6.74
N CYS A 12 0.35 8.57 -6.97
CA CYS A 12 -0.46 7.69 -6.12
C CYS A 12 0.07 7.63 -4.69
N LEU A 13 1.39 7.56 -4.48
CA LEU A 13 1.99 7.59 -3.15
C LEU A 13 1.74 8.92 -2.43
N ASN A 14 1.78 10.04 -3.16
CA ASN A 14 1.49 11.35 -2.59
C ASN A 14 0.01 11.48 -2.17
N SER A 15 -0.93 11.09 -3.04
CA SER A 15 -2.36 11.08 -2.69
C SER A 15 -2.68 10.11 -1.55
N ALA A 16 -1.99 8.96 -1.51
CA ALA A 16 -2.09 8.01 -0.41
C ALA A 16 -1.54 8.61 0.89
N GLN A 17 -0.45 9.39 0.83
CA GLN A 17 0.10 10.10 1.98
C GLN A 17 -0.90 11.08 2.56
N GLU A 18 -1.56 11.88 1.71
CA GLU A 18 -2.56 12.86 2.11
C GLU A 18 -3.82 12.21 2.70
N SER A 19 -4.18 11.00 2.27
CA SER A 19 -5.37 10.29 2.79
C SER A 19 -5.07 9.45 4.04
N ILE A 20 -3.89 8.82 4.11
CA ILE A 20 -3.54 7.87 5.17
C ILE A 20 -3.04 8.58 6.42
N LYS A 21 -2.26 9.67 6.29
CA LYS A 21 -1.74 10.40 7.46
C LYS A 21 -2.85 10.95 8.36
N PRO A 22 -3.89 11.65 7.84
CA PRO A 22 -5.00 12.13 8.66
C PRO A 22 -5.78 10.97 9.29
N TRP A 23 -6.02 9.89 8.53
CA TRP A 23 -6.69 8.71 9.05
C TRP A 23 -5.95 8.08 10.24
N ILE A 24 -4.62 7.97 10.18
CA ILE A 24 -3.82 7.46 11.31
C ILE A 24 -3.97 8.36 12.55
N ILE A 25 -3.93 9.69 12.38
CA ILE A 25 -4.10 10.64 13.49
C ILE A 25 -5.50 10.50 14.08
N GLU A 26 -6.53 10.45 13.24
CA GLU A 26 -7.94 10.33 13.64
C GLU A 26 -8.22 9.02 14.37
N SER A 27 -7.78 7.88 13.83
CA SER A 27 -7.90 6.57 14.46
C SER A 27 -7.19 6.49 15.81
N TYR A 28 -6.01 7.12 15.93
CA TYR A 28 -5.25 7.13 17.18
C TYR A 28 -5.90 8.05 18.23
N HIS A 29 -6.38 9.21 17.80
CA HIS A 29 -7.13 10.15 18.64
C HIS A 29 -8.44 9.51 19.12
N HIS A 30 -9.16 8.77 18.28
CA HIS A 30 -10.38 8.06 18.66
C HIS A 30 -10.12 7.00 19.76
N ARG A 31 -8.94 6.36 19.75
CA ARG A 31 -8.60 5.30 20.72
C ARG A 31 -8.01 5.81 22.04
N THR A 32 -7.25 6.90 22.02
CA THR A 32 -6.49 7.36 23.20
C THR A 32 -6.81 8.78 23.63
N GLY A 33 -7.52 9.57 22.81
CA GLY A 33 -7.78 10.98 23.05
C GLY A 33 -6.56 11.89 22.91
N ILE A 34 -5.41 11.35 22.49
CA ILE A 34 -4.14 12.07 22.38
C ILE A 34 -3.79 12.28 20.91
N THR A 35 -3.36 13.49 20.55
CA THR A 35 -2.87 13.80 19.22
C THR A 35 -1.51 13.16 18.96
N LEU A 36 -1.42 12.36 17.91
CA LEU A 36 -0.20 11.64 17.54
C LEU A 36 0.92 12.62 17.14
N SER A 37 2.11 12.44 17.72
CA SER A 37 3.29 13.26 17.37
C SER A 37 3.72 13.04 15.91
N HIS A 38 4.11 14.13 15.25
CA HIS A 38 4.55 14.13 13.85
C HIS A 38 5.71 13.15 13.59
N TYR A 39 6.57 12.92 14.60
CA TYR A 39 7.68 11.99 14.51
C TYR A 39 7.20 10.54 14.37
N VAL A 40 6.23 10.14 15.19
CA VAL A 40 5.63 8.79 15.18
C VAL A 40 4.87 8.56 13.86
N LEU A 41 4.13 9.56 13.39
CA LEU A 41 3.43 9.49 12.11
C LEU A 41 4.38 9.25 10.94
N THR A 42 5.51 9.97 10.91
CA THR A 42 6.53 9.83 9.86
C THR A 42 7.21 8.46 9.94
N PHE A 43 7.43 7.94 11.14
CA PHE A 43 7.99 6.62 11.35
C PHE A 43 7.07 5.50 10.83
N ILE A 44 5.77 5.57 11.15
CA ILE A 44 4.76 4.63 10.64
C ILE A 44 4.68 4.70 9.12
N TRP A 45 4.60 5.91 8.56
CA TRP A 45 4.53 6.13 7.11
C TRP A 45 5.76 5.59 6.38
N SER A 46 6.96 5.87 6.89
CA SER A 46 8.22 5.39 6.29
C SER A 46 8.33 3.86 6.35
N THR A 47 7.88 3.26 7.44
CA THR A 47 7.82 1.80 7.59
C THR A 47 6.87 1.17 6.56
N THR A 48 5.69 1.76 6.33
CA THR A 48 4.75 1.32 5.29
C THR A 48 5.38 1.38 3.90
N ILE A 49 6.06 2.48 3.56
CA ILE A 49 6.75 2.62 2.27
C ILE A 49 7.87 1.57 2.13
N ALA A 50 8.63 1.32 3.20
CA ALA A 50 9.69 0.31 3.19
C ALA A 50 9.14 -1.10 2.92
N ILE A 51 8.05 -1.48 3.58
CA ILE A 51 7.38 -2.78 3.36
C ILE A 51 6.84 -2.87 1.93
N PHE A 52 6.24 -1.78 1.41
CA PHE A 52 5.75 -1.73 0.03
C PHE A 52 6.88 -1.89 -0.99
N ALA A 53 8.03 -1.26 -0.76
CA ALA A 53 9.21 -1.39 -1.61
C ALA A 53 9.76 -2.83 -1.61
N ILE A 54 9.85 -3.48 -0.45
CA ILE A 54 10.26 -4.88 -0.32
C ILE A 54 9.27 -5.80 -1.05
N GLY A 55 7.97 -5.60 -0.85
CA GLY A 55 6.91 -6.35 -1.54
C GLY A 55 6.96 -6.17 -3.06
N GLY A 56 7.19 -4.94 -3.52
CA GLY A 56 7.39 -4.63 -4.94
C GLY A 56 8.61 -5.32 -5.53
N ALA A 57 9.74 -5.32 -4.81
CA ALA A 57 10.96 -6.02 -5.24
C ALA A 57 10.74 -7.54 -5.37
N ILE A 58 10.12 -8.16 -4.36
CA ILE A 58 9.78 -9.59 -4.37
C ILE A 58 8.80 -9.89 -5.52
N GLY A 59 7.79 -9.04 -5.72
CA GLY A 59 6.82 -9.19 -6.80
C GLY A 59 7.46 -9.16 -8.19
N VAL A 60 8.45 -8.27 -8.42
CA VAL A 60 9.20 -8.20 -9.68
C VAL A 60 10.09 -9.43 -9.89
N PHE A 61 10.77 -9.89 -8.82
CA PHE A 61 11.56 -11.12 -8.85
C PHE A 61 10.69 -12.34 -9.16
N ALA A 62 9.52 -12.45 -8.52
CA ALA A 62 8.58 -13.54 -8.74
C ALA A 62 7.86 -13.46 -10.10
N ALA A 63 7.64 -12.26 -10.65
CA ALA A 63 6.99 -12.06 -11.94
C ALA A 63 7.86 -12.53 -13.12
N SER A 64 9.18 -12.54 -13.00
CA SER A 64 10.13 -12.88 -14.07
C SER A 64 10.03 -14.35 -14.55
N PRO A 65 10.05 -15.38 -13.69
CA PRO A 65 9.81 -16.77 -14.11
C PRO A 65 8.34 -17.04 -14.46
N VAL A 66 7.41 -16.28 -13.87
CA VAL A 66 5.97 -16.49 -13.94
C VAL A 66 5.36 -15.92 -15.24
N SER A 67 5.88 -14.81 -15.77
CA SER A 67 5.44 -14.23 -17.06
C SER A 67 5.85 -15.13 -18.23
N ARG A 68 7.03 -15.76 -18.14
CA ARG A 68 7.60 -16.65 -19.15
C ARG A 68 6.78 -17.94 -19.35
N ARG A 69 5.93 -18.31 -18.39
CA ARG A 69 5.12 -19.54 -18.41
C ARG A 69 3.63 -19.35 -18.68
N TYR A 70 3.06 -18.14 -18.49
CA TYR A 70 1.61 -17.95 -18.46
C TYR A 70 1.01 -16.87 -19.40
N GLY A 71 1.82 -16.04 -20.06
CA GLY A 71 1.34 -15.05 -21.04
C GLY A 71 0.37 -13.98 -20.49
N ARG A 72 -0.07 -13.05 -21.36
CA ARG A 72 -0.85 -11.82 -21.03
C ARG A 72 -2.16 -12.03 -20.23
N ARG A 73 -2.77 -13.23 -20.26
CA ARG A 73 -4.00 -13.54 -19.50
C ARG A 73 -3.71 -13.97 -18.06
N GLY A 74 -2.57 -14.63 -17.80
CA GLY A 74 -2.20 -15.06 -16.45
C GLY A 74 -1.80 -13.91 -15.52
N ASP A 75 -1.18 -12.88 -16.07
CA ASP A 75 -0.81 -11.69 -15.28
C ASP A 75 -2.02 -10.87 -14.83
N LEU A 76 -3.07 -10.78 -15.66
CA LEU A 76 -4.32 -10.11 -15.29
C LEU A 76 -5.07 -10.82 -14.15
N LEU A 77 -5.07 -12.16 -14.13
CA LEU A 77 -5.69 -12.94 -13.06
C LEU A 77 -4.91 -12.81 -11.74
N ARG A 78 -3.57 -12.82 -11.80
CA ARG A 78 -2.72 -12.62 -10.61
C ARG A 78 -2.82 -11.21 -10.06
N ALA A 79 -2.88 -10.20 -10.92
CA ALA A 79 -3.10 -8.82 -10.50
C ALA A 79 -4.45 -8.64 -9.80
N ASN A 80 -5.51 -9.28 -10.31
CA ASN A 80 -6.81 -9.28 -9.64
C ASN A 80 -6.79 -10.02 -8.28
N LEU A 81 -6.13 -11.17 -8.18
CA LEU A 81 -5.95 -11.90 -6.92
C LEU A 81 -5.22 -11.06 -5.86
N LEU A 82 -4.12 -10.40 -6.25
CA LEU A 82 -3.39 -9.49 -5.37
C LEU A 82 -4.25 -8.28 -4.98
N GLY A 83 -5.02 -7.73 -5.92
CA GLY A 83 -5.97 -6.65 -5.65
C GLY A 83 -7.05 -7.06 -4.64
N ILE A 84 -7.60 -8.26 -4.77
CA ILE A 84 -8.58 -8.82 -3.82
C ILE A 84 -7.94 -8.97 -2.44
N ILE A 85 -6.73 -9.54 -2.34
CA ILE A 85 -6.04 -9.70 -1.05
C ILE A 85 -5.77 -8.34 -0.41
N GLY A 86 -5.31 -7.35 -1.18
CA GLY A 86 -5.10 -5.98 -0.70
C GLY A 86 -6.39 -5.30 -0.24
N ALA A 87 -7.48 -5.47 -0.98
CA ALA A 87 -8.80 -4.94 -0.62
C ALA A 87 -9.33 -5.57 0.68
N ASN A 88 -9.13 -6.88 0.88
CA ASN A 88 -9.50 -7.56 2.12
C ASN A 88 -8.70 -7.03 3.31
N PHE A 89 -7.39 -6.83 3.15
CA PHE A 89 -6.54 -6.27 4.21
C PHE A 89 -6.98 -4.85 4.59
N MET A 90 -7.27 -4.00 3.61
CA MET A 90 -7.78 -2.65 3.82
C MET A 90 -9.15 -2.66 4.54
N ALA A 91 -10.05 -3.58 4.16
CA ALA A 91 -11.36 -3.73 4.78
C ALA A 91 -11.24 -4.16 6.25
N VAL A 92 -10.39 -5.14 6.54
CA VAL A 92 -10.12 -5.61 7.90
C VAL A 92 -9.57 -4.48 8.77
N ILE A 93 -8.56 -3.75 8.28
CA ILE A 93 -7.96 -2.61 8.99
C ILE A 93 -9.01 -1.52 9.30
N LYS A 94 -9.91 -1.24 8.36
CA LYS A 94 -10.97 -0.24 8.54
C LYS A 94 -12.03 -0.68 9.56
N ILE A 95 -12.38 -1.96 9.59
CA ILE A 95 -13.31 -2.53 10.59
C ILE A 95 -12.68 -2.47 11.99
N TYR A 96 -11.42 -2.88 12.14
CA TYR A 96 -10.73 -2.82 13.43
C TYR A 96 -10.50 -1.39 13.94
N SER A 97 -10.44 -0.39 13.06
CA SER A 97 -10.35 1.01 13.48
C SER A 97 -11.67 1.56 14.02
N PHE A 98 -12.80 0.92 13.72
CA PHE A 98 -14.14 1.37 14.12
C PHE A 98 -14.66 0.66 15.38
N ILE A 99 -13.99 -0.41 15.81
CA ILE A 99 -14.17 -1.09 17.10
C ILE A 99 -13.19 -0.46 18.11
#